data_AF-A0A1M5V483-F1
#
_entry.id   AF-A0A1M5V483-F1
#
_cell.length_a   1.000
_cell.length_b   1.000
_cell.length_c   1.000
_cell.angle_alpha   90.00
_cell.angle_beta   90.00
_cell.angle_gamma   90.00
#
_symmetry.space_group_name_H-M   'P 1'
#
loop_
_entity.id
_entity.type
_entity.pdbx_description
1 polymer ?
#
loop_
_entity_poly.entity_id
_entity_poly.type
_entity_poly.pdbx_seq_one_letter_code
_entity_poly.pdbx_strand_id
1 'polypeptide(L)'
;MEQFLDYYNFSEFSKDLSSFFDTIAYSWIKDDLYLVLEKKENVYNIHFTSYDAKENIGKQKPNGLNTLIEDFKLDDNDHRKVVQQYLDYN
;
A
#
# COMPACT_ATOMS: atom_id res chain seq x y z
N MET A 1 -0.95 11.06 9.15
CA MET A 1 -0.77 9.72 8.53
C MET A 1 -1.68 8.70 9.20
N GLU A 2 -1.67 8.56 10.53
CA GLU A 2 -2.58 7.66 11.27
C GLU A 2 -4.06 7.74 10.83
N GLN A 3 -4.66 8.93 10.84
CA GLN A 3 -6.04 9.14 10.35
C GLN A 3 -6.27 8.69 8.89
N PHE A 4 -5.24 8.76 8.03
CA PHE A 4 -5.34 8.28 6.66
C PHE A 4 -5.35 6.76 6.61
N LEU A 5 -4.50 6.11 7.40
CA LEU A 5 -4.47 4.65 7.49
C LEU A 5 -5.82 4.13 7.97
N ASP A 6 -6.37 4.74 9.03
CA ASP A 6 -7.67 4.39 9.58
C ASP A 6 -8.79 4.60 8.56
N TYR A 7 -8.83 5.76 7.90
CA TYR A 7 -9.88 6.08 6.92
C TYR A 7 -9.90 5.10 5.74
N TYR A 8 -8.73 4.68 5.26
CA TYR A 8 -8.58 3.77 4.11
C TYR A 8 -8.34 2.30 4.52
N ASN A 9 -8.56 1.94 5.79
CA ASN A 9 -8.37 0.60 6.36
C ASN A 9 -6.99 -0.03 6.07
N PHE A 10 -5.93 0.78 6.05
CA PHE A 10 -4.57 0.26 6.03
C PHE A 10 -4.19 -0.33 7.39
N SER A 11 -3.30 -1.30 7.37
CA SER A 11 -2.59 -1.75 8.56
C SER A 11 -1.72 -0.63 9.15
N GLU A 12 -1.24 -0.84 10.37
CA GLU A 12 -0.09 -0.09 10.87
C GLU A 12 1.15 -0.34 10.01
N PHE A 13 2.09 0.61 10.05
CA PHE A 13 3.38 0.44 9.39
C PHE A 13 4.21 -0.65 10.07
N SER A 14 4.77 -1.54 9.26
CA SER A 14 5.69 -2.59 9.67
C SER A 14 6.88 -2.65 8.73
N LYS A 15 8.04 -3.06 9.24
CA LYS A 15 9.25 -3.22 8.41
C LYS A 15 9.02 -4.37 7.43
N ASP A 16 9.32 -4.16 6.15
CA ASP A 16 9.38 -5.26 5.19
C ASP A 16 10.62 -6.12 5.46
N LEU A 17 10.39 -7.42 5.61
CA LEU A 17 11.41 -8.45 5.80
C LEU A 17 11.68 -9.23 4.50
N SER A 18 10.92 -8.98 3.43
CA SER A 18 11.15 -9.60 2.12
C SER A 18 12.34 -9.00 1.36
N SER A 19 12.89 -7.88 1.86
CA SER A 19 13.93 -7.08 1.21
C SER A 19 13.51 -6.51 -0.14
N PHE A 20 12.20 -6.29 -0.33
CA PHE A 20 11.64 -5.74 -1.56
C PHE A 20 11.23 -4.28 -1.39
N PHE A 21 10.49 -4.00 -0.32
CA PHE A 21 10.13 -2.66 0.11
C PHE A 21 10.96 -2.26 1.35
N ASP A 22 10.78 -1.03 1.83
CA ASP A 22 11.39 -0.57 3.07
C ASP A 22 10.46 -0.81 4.29
N THR A 23 9.55 0.12 4.58
CA THR A 23 8.57 0.02 5.66
C THR A 23 7.19 0.19 5.05
N ILE A 24 6.27 -0.73 5.31
CA ILE A 24 5.00 -0.80 4.58
C ILE A 24 3.80 -0.81 5.51
N ALA A 25 2.72 -0.20 5.04
CA ALA A 25 1.36 -0.46 5.48
C ALA A 25 0.58 -1.01 4.28
N TYR A 26 -0.46 -1.80 4.49
CA TYR A 26 -1.25 -2.34 3.39
C TYR A 26 -2.74 -2.36 3.68
N SER A 27 -3.55 -2.26 2.63
CA SER A 27 -5.00 -2.39 2.67
C SER A 27 -5.46 -3.42 1.65
N TRP A 28 -6.47 -4.22 2.01
CA TRP A 28 -7.02 -5.25 1.13
C TRP A 28 -8.01 -4.63 0.15
N ILE A 29 -7.86 -5.00 -1.12
CA ILE A 29 -8.83 -4.65 -2.17
C ILE A 29 -9.79 -5.83 -2.27
N LYS A 30 -9.46 -6.83 -3.09
CA LYS A 30 -10.26 -8.04 -3.27
C LYS A 30 -9.37 -9.22 -3.56
N ASP A 31 -9.86 -10.44 -3.31
CA ASP A 31 -9.12 -11.67 -3.58
C ASP A 31 -7.67 -11.58 -3.05
N ASP A 32 -6.69 -11.72 -3.94
CA ASP A 32 -5.24 -11.66 -3.70
C ASP A 32 -4.64 -10.26 -3.93
N LEU A 33 -5.47 -9.21 -4.11
CA LEU A 33 -5.07 -7.85 -4.46
C LEU A 33 -5.03 -6.91 -3.25
N TYR A 34 -3.98 -6.12 -3.17
CA TYR A 34 -3.72 -5.21 -2.06
C TYR A 34 -3.14 -3.88 -2.55
N LEU A 35 -3.50 -2.79 -1.86
CA LEU A 35 -2.69 -1.56 -1.90
C LEU A 35 -1.59 -1.66 -0.85
N VAL A 36 -0.36 -1.35 -1.24
CA VAL A 36 0.79 -1.21 -0.35
C VAL A 36 1.21 0.26 -0.34
N LEU A 37 1.22 0.85 0.84
CA LEU A 37 1.83 2.15 1.12
C LEU A 37 3.24 1.91 1.64
N GLU A 38 4.23 2.15 0.79
CA GLU A 38 5.64 2.11 1.17
C GLU A 38 6.08 3.47 1.73
N LYS A 39 6.81 3.44 2.85
CA LYS A 39 7.60 4.55 3.35
C LYS A 39 9.08 4.23 3.14
N LYS A 40 9.75 4.99 2.29
CA LYS A 40 11.17 4.84 1.97
C LYS A 40 11.82 6.22 1.90
N GLU A 41 12.90 6.43 2.68
CA GLU A 41 13.66 7.69 2.68
C GLU A 41 12.79 8.95 2.92
N ASN A 42 11.78 8.85 3.79
CA ASN A 42 10.75 9.88 4.05
C ASN A 42 9.82 10.22 2.88
N VAL A 43 9.88 9.46 1.81
CA VAL A 43 8.93 9.49 0.69
C VAL A 43 7.92 8.37 0.90
N TYR A 44 6.67 8.63 0.51
CA TYR A 44 5.60 7.65 0.52
C TYR A 44 5.25 7.26 -0.91
N ASN A 45 5.10 5.97 -1.19
CA ASN A 45 4.69 5.48 -2.50
C ASN A 45 3.47 4.58 -2.34
N ILE A 46 2.54 4.64 -3.29
CA ILE A 46 1.38 3.74 -3.34
C ILE A 46 1.59 2.75 -4.47
N HIS A 47 1.48 1.47 -4.12
CA HIS A 47 1.61 0.36 -5.05
C HIS A 47 0.34 -0.48 -5.05
N PHE A 48 -0.07 -0.90 -6.23
CA PHE A 48 -1.02 -1.99 -6.42
C PHE A 48 -0.25 -3.29 -6.53
N THR A 49 -0.61 -4.27 -5.70
CA THR A 49 0.15 -5.51 -5.54
C THR A 49 -0.76 -6.72 -5.50
N SER A 50 -0.20 -7.90 -5.79
CA SER A 50 -0.86 -9.17 -5.50
C SER A 50 0.02 -10.11 -4.67
N TYR A 51 -0.62 -10.90 -3.81
CA TYR A 51 0.03 -11.87 -2.93
C TYR A 51 -0.88 -13.08 -2.72
N ASP A 52 -0.33 -14.30 -2.81
CA ASP A 52 -1.10 -15.53 -2.61
C ASP A 52 -1.85 -15.60 -1.25
N ALA A 53 -1.33 -14.90 -0.24
CA ALA A 53 -1.93 -14.79 1.07
C ALA A 53 -1.51 -13.49 1.76
N LYS A 54 -2.39 -12.93 2.60
CA LYS A 54 -2.12 -11.70 3.38
C LYS A 54 -0.86 -11.82 4.24
N GLU A 55 -0.60 -13.01 4.79
CA GLU A 55 0.52 -13.28 5.69
C GLU A 55 1.89 -13.18 5.00
N ASN A 56 1.91 -13.19 3.66
CA ASN A 56 3.11 -13.06 2.84
C ASN A 56 3.52 -11.59 2.65
N ILE A 57 2.60 -10.63 2.83
CA ILE A 57 2.89 -9.20 2.73
C ILE A 57 3.93 -8.83 3.80
N GLY A 58 5.02 -8.20 3.38
CA GLY A 58 6.12 -7.86 4.28
C GLY A 58 7.10 -9.03 4.55
N LYS A 59 6.87 -10.22 3.99
CA LYS A 59 7.74 -11.41 4.17
C LYS A 59 8.23 -12.01 2.86
N GLN A 60 7.46 -11.85 1.79
CA GLN A 60 7.78 -12.29 0.44
C GLN A 60 7.62 -11.13 -0.55
N LYS A 61 8.21 -11.28 -1.73
CA LYS A 61 8.01 -10.34 -2.83
C LYS A 61 6.57 -10.46 -3.35
N PRO A 62 5.97 -9.36 -3.84
CA PRO A 62 4.65 -9.44 -4.48
C PRO A 62 4.71 -10.29 -5.76
N ASN A 63 3.62 -10.98 -6.07
CA ASN A 63 3.45 -11.75 -7.29
C ASN A 63 3.26 -10.83 -8.51
N GLY A 64 2.57 -9.71 -8.31
CA GLY A 64 2.41 -8.62 -9.26
C GLY A 64 2.62 -7.27 -8.59
N LEU A 65 3.19 -6.32 -9.32
CA LEU A 65 3.46 -4.97 -8.83
C LEU A 65 3.19 -3.93 -9.92
N ASN A 66 2.45 -2.90 -9.55
CA ASN A 66 2.37 -1.65 -10.30
C ASN A 66 2.42 -0.45 -9.33
N THR A 67 3.37 0.46 -9.52
CA THR A 67 3.40 1.71 -8.74
C THR A 67 2.34 2.66 -9.29
N LEU A 68 1.42 3.08 -8.44
CA LEU A 68 0.33 3.99 -8.80
C LEU A 68 0.74 5.45 -8.61
N ILE A 69 1.43 5.73 -7.50
CA ILE A 69 1.82 7.09 -7.11
C ILE A 69 3.21 7.01 -6.49
N GLU A 70 4.15 7.74 -7.08
CA GLU A 70 5.43 8.05 -6.45
C GLU A 70 5.31 9.38 -5.69
N ASP A 71 5.98 9.48 -4.54
CA ASP A 71 5.95 10.68 -3.69
C ASP A 71 4.52 11.15 -3.32
N PHE A 72 3.70 10.19 -2.89
CA PHE A 72 2.36 10.39 -2.38
C PHE A 72 2.30 11.50 -1.33
N LYS A 73 1.48 12.50 -1.63
CA LYS A 73 1.17 13.64 -0.74
C LYS A 73 -0.22 13.48 -0.16
N LEU A 74 -0.31 13.49 1.17
CA LEU A 74 -1.58 13.31 1.89
C LEU A 74 -2.58 14.43 1.62
N ASP A 75 -2.11 15.67 1.45
CA ASP A 75 -2.91 16.86 1.19
C ASP A 75 -3.35 16.99 -0.28
N ASP A 76 -2.73 16.25 -1.20
CA ASP A 76 -3.11 16.20 -2.60
C ASP A 76 -4.42 15.40 -2.79
N ASN A 77 -5.44 16.08 -3.30
CA ASN A 77 -6.76 15.50 -3.54
C ASN A 77 -6.74 14.42 -4.62
N ASP A 78 -5.96 14.59 -5.68
CA ASP A 78 -5.93 13.66 -6.80
C ASP A 78 -5.22 12.37 -6.43
N HIS A 79 -4.17 12.45 -5.60
CA HIS A 79 -3.58 11.28 -4.99
C HIS A 79 -4.57 10.47 -4.14
N ARG A 80 -5.37 11.15 -3.30
CA ARG A 80 -6.39 10.47 -2.49
C ARG A 80 -7.50 9.85 -3.34
N LYS A 81 -7.89 10.49 -4.44
CA LYS A 81 -8.88 9.92 -5.38
C LYS A 81 -8.39 8.62 -6.00
N VAL A 82 -7.12 8.52 -6.38
CA VAL A 82 -6.56 7.27 -6.92
C VAL A 82 -6.63 6.15 -5.88
N VAL A 83 -6.23 6.41 -4.62
CA VAL A 83 -6.34 5.41 -3.54
C VAL A 83 -7.79 4.95 -3.36
N GLN A 84 -8.75 5.88 -3.29
CA GLN A 84 -10.16 5.57 -3.16
C GLN A 84 -10.67 4.73 -4.34
N GLN A 85 -10.34 5.11 -5.58
CA GLN A 85 -10.75 4.37 -6.77
C GLN A 85 -10.33 2.91 -6.71
N TYR A 86 -9.12 2.61 -6.24
CA TYR A 86 -8.64 1.23 -6.11
C TYR A 86 -9.32 0.45 -5.00
N LEU A 87 -9.61 1.09 -3.86
CA LEU A 87 -10.32 0.45 -2.74
C LEU A 87 -11.83 0.26 -3.01
N ASP A 88 -12.40 1.03 -3.94
CA ASP A 88 -13.78 0.88 -4.40
C ASP A 88 -13.96 -0.26 -5.43
N TYR A 89 -12.89 -0.91 -5.90
CA TYR A 89 -13.00 -2.12 -6.75
C TYR A 89 -13.54 -3.36 -6.01
N ASN A 90 -13.79 -3.23 -4.71
CA ASN A 90 -14.24 -4.26 -3.77
C ASN A 90 -15.67 -4.73 -4.03
#